data_AF-A0A348UWD1-F1
#
_entry.id   AF-A0A348UWD1-F1
#
_cell.length_a   1.000
_cell.length_b   1.000
_cell.length_c   1.000
_cell.angle_alpha   90.00
_cell.angle_beta   90.00
_cell.angle_gamma   90.00
#
_symmetry.space_group_name_H-M   'P 1'
#
loop_
_entity.id
_entity.type
_entity.pdbx_description
1 polymer ?
#
loop_
_entity_poly.entity_id
_entity_poly.type
_entity_poly.pdbx_seq_one_letter_code
_entity_poly.pdbx_strand_id
1 'polypeptide(L)' 'MENSVYKIIELVGFSEKSWEDAAKTAVARADKTLRDMRVAEVKEMDMRLEDNRIVGYR' A
#
# COMPACT_ATOMS: atom_id res chain seq x y z
N MET A 1 -21.12 18.04 -8.58
CA MET A 1 -20.04 17.40 -9.35
C MET A 1 -20.70 16.36 -10.24
N GLU A 2 -20.87 16.68 -11.53
CA GLU A 2 -21.51 15.80 -12.51
C GLU A 2 -20.58 14.61 -12.82
N ASN A 3 -21.12 13.39 -12.67
CA ASN A 3 -20.59 12.10 -13.12
C ASN A 3 -19.05 11.94 -13.19
N SER A 4 -18.35 12.03 -12.05
CA SER A 4 -16.94 11.64 -11.95
C SER A 4 -16.79 10.12 -11.81
N VAL A 5 -15.98 9.50 -12.67
CA VAL A 5 -15.63 8.07 -12.59
C VAL A 5 -14.26 7.93 -11.92
N TYR A 6 -14.15 7.03 -10.95
CA TYR A 6 -12.90 6.73 -10.25
C TYR A 6 -12.51 5.28 -10.47
N LYS A 7 -11.20 5.05 -10.62
CA LYS A 7 -10.62 3.72 -10.60
C LYS A 7 -10.13 3.43 -9.20
N ILE A 8 -10.67 2.38 -8.57
CA ILE A 8 -10.15 1.82 -7.34
C ILE A 8 -9.28 0.62 -7.72
N ILE A 9 -8.09 0.53 -7.14
CA ILE A 9 -7.19 -0.61 -7.28
C ILE A 9 -6.68 -1.01 -5.89
N GLU A 10 -6.27 -2.26 -5.74
CA GLU A 10 -5.64 -2.77 -4.53
C GLU A 10 -4.15 -2.99 -4.79
N LEU A 11 -3.33 -2.60 -3.81
CA LEU A 11 -1.88 -2.70 -3.85
C LEU A 11 -1.42 -3.29 -2.51
N VAL A 12 -0.36 -4.11 -2.55
CA VAL A 12 0.28 -4.65 -1.35
C VAL A 12 1.67 -4.05 -1.26
N GLY A 13 1.94 -3.38 -0.14
CA GLY A 13 3.27 -2.90 0.22
C GLY A 13 4.07 -3.95 0.96
N PHE A 14 5.37 -3.77 1.05
CA PHE A 14 6.20 -4.54 1.97
C PHE A 14 7.29 -3.63 2.54
N SER A 15 7.57 -3.79 3.83
CA SER A 15 8.73 -3.19 4.47
C SER A 15 9.20 -4.06 5.63
N GLU A 16 10.51 -4.11 5.85
CA GLU A 16 11.10 -4.71 7.05
C GLU A 16 10.96 -3.79 8.29
N LYS A 17 10.51 -2.54 8.11
CA LYS A 17 10.52 -1.51 9.15
C LYS A 17 9.18 -1.34 9.86
N SER A 18 8.11 -1.11 9.10
CA SER A 18 6.76 -0.90 9.64
C SER A 18 5.69 -0.94 8.55
N TRP A 19 4.40 -1.00 8.94
CA TRP A 19 3.28 -0.86 8.02
C TRP A 19 3.21 0.52 7.35
N GLU A 20 3.57 1.60 8.05
CA GLU A 20 3.58 2.94 7.47
C GLU A 20 4.62 3.07 6.36
N ASP A 21 5.78 2.42 6.53
CA ASP A 21 6.82 2.37 5.50
C ASP A 21 6.39 1.47 4.31
N ALA A 22 5.71 0.35 4.58
CA ALA A 22 5.13 -0.50 3.54
C ALA A 22 4.06 0.24 2.71
N ALA A 23 3.14 0.96 3.37
CA ALA A 23 2.12 1.78 2.72
C ALA A 23 2.73 2.89 1.86
N LYS A 24 3.72 3.63 2.40
CA LYS A 24 4.47 4.65 1.64
C LYS A 24 5.15 4.06 0.40
N THR A 25 5.74 2.87 0.53
CA THR A 25 6.41 2.18 -0.57
C THR A 25 5.43 1.77 -1.67
N ALA A 26 4.25 1.25 -1.31
CA ALA A 26 3.20 0.92 -2.26
C ALA A 26 2.71 2.15 -3.05
N VAL A 27 2.43 3.26 -2.35
CA VAL A 27 2.02 4.53 -2.97
C VAL A 27 3.11 5.08 -3.89
N ALA A 28 4.36 5.13 -3.42
CA ALA A 28 5.49 5.63 -4.21
C ALA A 28 5.75 4.78 -5.47
N ARG A 29 5.47 3.47 -5.43
CA ARG A 29 5.58 2.61 -6.60
C ARG A 29 4.47 2.89 -7.62
N ALA A 30 3.25 3.13 -7.14
CA ALA A 30 2.08 3.40 -7.97
C ALA A 30 2.16 4.77 -8.67
N ASP A 31 2.65 5.79 -7.96
CA ASP A 31 2.82 7.17 -8.43
C ASP A 31 3.68 7.27 -9.71
N LYS A 32 4.62 6.32 -9.90
CA LYS A 32 5.43 6.24 -11.12
C LYS A 32 4.63 5.99 -12.40
N THR A 33 3.38 5.53 -12.29
CA THR A 33 2.58 5.06 -13.44
C THR A 33 1.13 5.54 -13.42
N LEU A 34 0.56 5.78 -12.25
CA LEU A 34 -0.81 6.23 -12.09
C LEU A 34 -0.82 7.75 -11.91
N ARG A 35 -1.76 8.41 -12.58
CA ARG A 35 -1.94 9.87 -12.50
C ARG A 35 -3.12 10.19 -11.60
N ASP A 36 -3.10 11.38 -11.01
CA ASP A 36 -4.20 11.91 -10.22
C ASP A 36 -4.63 10.98 -9.06
N MET A 37 -3.66 10.31 -8.43
CA MET A 37 -3.88 9.57 -7.18
C MET A 37 -4.23 10.55 -6.06
N ARG A 38 -5.39 10.40 -5.42
CA ARG A 38 -5.89 11.35 -4.40
C ARG A 38 -5.98 10.78 -3.01
N VAL A 39 -6.31 9.50 -2.89
CA VAL A 39 -6.56 8.83 -1.62
C VAL A 39 -5.96 7.43 -1.71
N ALA A 40 -5.28 7.02 -0.65
CA ALA A 40 -4.92 5.64 -0.38
C ALA A 40 -5.43 5.30 1.02
N GLU A 41 -6.03 4.11 1.17
CA GLU A 41 -6.60 3.62 2.43
C GLU A 41 -5.98 2.26 2.74
N VAL A 42 -5.71 2.00 4.01
CA VAL A 42 -5.24 0.69 4.44
C VAL A 42 -6.43 -0.24 4.59
N LYS A 43 -6.46 -1.30 3.79
CA LYS A 43 -7.52 -2.32 3.82
C LYS A 43 -7.22 -3.44 4.83
N GLU A 44 -5.96 -3.88 4.88
CA GLU A 44 -5.49 -4.96 5.74
C GLU A 44 -4.04 -4.67 6.15
N MET A 45 -3.64 -5.17 7.32
CA MET A 45 -2.26 -5.12 7.81
C MET A 45 -1.88 -6.52 8.28
N ASP A 46 -0.81 -7.07 7.73
CA ASP A 46 -0.29 -8.36 8.15
C ASP A 46 1.24 -8.33 8.33
N MET A 47 1.78 -9.43 8.87
CA MET A 47 3.21 -9.58 9.09
C MET A 47 3.72 -10.85 8.41
N ARG A 48 4.89 -10.73 7.79
CA ARG A 48 5.64 -11.88 7.31
C ARG A 48 6.46 -12.47 8.47
N LEU A 49 6.30 -13.78 8.68
CA LEU A 49 7.04 -14.53 9.67
C LEU A 49 8.06 -15.46 9.01
N GLU A 50 9.26 -15.55 9.59
CA GLU A 50 10.25 -16.61 9.32
C GLU A 50 10.73 -17.16 10.65
N ASP A 51 10.69 -18.48 10.83
CA ASP A 51 11.03 -19.16 12.09
C ASP A 51 10.34 -18.55 13.33
N ASN A 52 9.05 -18.24 13.20
CA ASN A 52 8.22 -17.56 14.22
C ASN A 52 8.72 -16.16 14.62
N ARG A 53 9.56 -15.52 13.80
CA ARG A 53 10.01 -14.13 14.00
C ARG A 53 9.45 -13.24 12.90
N ILE A 54 9.06 -12.02 13.28
CA ILE A 54 8.61 -11.01 12.33
C ILE A 54 9.82 -10.55 11.52
N VAL A 55 9.72 -10.69 10.20
CA VAL A 55 10.74 -10.22 9.24
C VAL A 55 10.23 -9.09 8.35
N GLY A 56 8.93 -8.77 8.41
CA GLY A 56 8.40 -7.62 7.73
C GLY A 56 6.90 -7.46 7.86
N TYR A 57 6.43 -6.37 7.28
CA TYR A 57 5.09 -5.83 7.40
C TYR A 57 4.53 -5.60 5.99
N ARG A 58 3.24 -5.92 5.79
CA ARG A 58 2.55 -5.71 4.51
C ARG A 58 1.25 -4.98 4.71
#